data_AF-A0A2V5QKC4-F1
#
_entry.id   AF-A0A2V5QKC4-F1
#
_cell.length_a   1.000
_cell.length_b   1.000
_cell.length_c   1.000
_cell.angle_alpha   90.00
_cell.angle_beta   90.00
_cell.angle_gamma   90.00
#
_symmetry.space_group_name_H-M   'P 1'
#
loop_
_entity.id
_entity.type
_entity.pdbx_description
1 polymer ?
#
loop_
_entity_poly.entity_id
_entity_poly.type
_entity_poly.pdbx_seq_one_letter_code
_entity_poly.pdbx_strand_id
1 'polypeptide(L)'
;FAVSALLVSILVGKSGKRTRAKDMAYECGMIPQGERLPRFSVKFYLVAMLFILFDLEIVFMYPWAVVYRDAIKQGSIIFWSMLSFITILMVGYVYALKKGALDFRK
;
A
#
# COMPACT_ATOMS: atom_id res chain seq x y z
N PHE A 1 18.04 8.53 14.41
CA PHE A 1 18.41 7.16 14.82
C PHE A 1 18.76 6.25 13.63
N ALA A 2 17.88 6.05 12.63
CA ALA A 2 18.19 5.19 11.48
C ALA A 2 19.39 5.69 10.64
N VAL A 3 19.44 7.00 10.37
CA VAL A 3 20.55 7.61 9.63
C VAL A 3 21.86 7.48 10.39
N SER A 4 21.86 7.77 11.70
CA SER A 4 23.05 7.64 12.55
C SER A 4 23.54 6.19 12.63
N ALA A 5 22.63 5.21 12.70
CA ALA A 5 22.98 3.79 12.71
C ALA A 5 23.60 3.34 11.38
N LEU A 6 23.05 3.80 10.24
CA LEU A 6 23.65 3.54 8.92
C LEU A 6 25.03 4.17 8.77
N LEU A 7 25.22 5.41 9.25
CA LEU A 7 26.52 6.09 9.20
C LEU A 7 27.59 5.37 10.03
N VAL A 8 27.26 4.97 11.26
CA VAL A 8 28.16 4.18 12.11
C VAL A 8 28.48 2.83 11.47
N SER A 9 27.49 2.17 10.87
CA SER A 9 27.69 0.90 10.15
C SER A 9 28.61 1.04 8.93
N ILE A 10 28.50 2.13 8.16
CA ILE A 10 29.39 2.37 7.01
C ILE A 10 30.81 2.74 7.46
N LEU A 11 30.95 3.53 8.53
CA LEU A 11 32.26 4.01 9.01
C LEU A 11 33.05 2.94 9.78
N VAL A 12 32.37 2.16 10.63
CA VAL A 12 33.01 1.15 11.50
C VAL A 12 32.92 -0.26 10.89
N GLY A 13 31.94 -0.50 10.01
CA GLY A 13 31.72 -1.80 9.39
C GLY A 13 32.86 -2.20 8.47
N LYS A 14 33.25 -3.48 8.54
CA LYS A 14 34.32 -4.04 7.71
C LYS A 14 33.86 -4.10 6.26
N SER A 15 34.32 -3.16 5.44
CA SER A 15 34.09 -3.18 3.99
C SER A 15 34.81 -4.39 3.38
N GLY A 16 34.04 -5.41 2.99
CA GLY A 16 34.57 -6.59 2.32
C GLY A 16 34.98 -6.28 0.87
N LYS A 17 35.96 -7.03 0.34
CA LYS A 17 36.32 -6.93 -1.09
C LYS A 17 35.08 -7.19 -1.96
N ARG A 18 34.72 -6.22 -2.81
CA ARG A 18 33.69 -6.37 -3.84
C ARG A 18 34.26 -7.27 -4.94
N THR A 19 33.47 -8.26 -5.32
CA THR A 19 33.82 -9.22 -6.36
C THR A 19 32.57 -9.43 -7.18
N ARG A 20 32.69 -9.63 -8.49
CA ARG A 20 31.54 -9.83 -9.39
C ARG A 20 30.54 -10.86 -8.83
N ALA A 21 31.01 -11.94 -8.23
CA ALA A 21 30.16 -12.95 -7.58
C ALA A 21 29.32 -12.43 -6.39
N LYS A 22 29.83 -11.47 -5.60
CA LYS A 22 29.12 -10.87 -4.46
C LYS A 22 28.11 -9.79 -4.86
N ASP A 23 28.32 -9.17 -6.02
CA ASP A 23 27.44 -8.14 -6.56
C ASP A 23 26.38 -8.71 -7.52
N MET A 24 26.34 -10.04 -7.72
CA MET A 24 25.29 -10.73 -8.48
C MET A 24 24.10 -11.11 -7.59
N ALA A 25 22.92 -11.21 -8.20
CA ALA A 25 21.72 -11.71 -7.52
C ALA A 25 21.89 -13.16 -7.07
N TYR A 26 21.36 -13.49 -5.89
CA TYR A 26 21.41 -14.84 -5.34
C TYR A 26 20.35 -15.72 -6.01
N GLU A 27 20.78 -16.78 -6.71
CA GLU A 27 19.92 -17.77 -7.37
C GLU A 27 20.31 -19.19 -6.92
N CYS A 28 20.41 -19.42 -5.60
CA CYS A 28 20.77 -20.73 -5.02
C CYS A 28 22.08 -21.35 -5.57
N GLY A 29 23.07 -20.51 -5.87
CA GLY A 29 24.38 -20.94 -6.40
C GLY A 29 24.46 -21.01 -7.93
N MET A 30 23.36 -20.74 -8.63
CA MET A 30 23.32 -20.65 -10.09
C MET A 30 23.57 -19.22 -10.58
N ILE A 31 23.99 -19.09 -11.82
CA ILE A 31 24.06 -17.78 -12.48
C ILE A 31 22.62 -17.33 -12.74
N PRO A 32 22.21 -16.11 -12.33
CA PRO A 32 20.84 -15.64 -12.54
C PRO A 32 20.52 -15.63 -14.04
N GLN A 33 19.50 -16.39 -14.42
CA GLN A 33 19.00 -16.50 -15.79
C GLN A 33 17.52 -16.10 -15.79
N GLY A 34 17.15 -15.13 -16.60
CA GLY A 34 15.78 -14.63 -16.68
C GLY A 34 15.72 -13.12 -16.92
N GLU A 35 14.52 -12.63 -17.25
CA GLU A 35 14.29 -11.20 -17.37
C GLU A 35 14.36 -10.52 -16.00
N ARG A 36 14.95 -9.32 -15.96
CA ARG A 36 15.05 -8.49 -14.75
C ARG A 36 13.69 -8.09 -14.16
N LEU A 37 12.61 -8.20 -14.95
CA LEU A 37 11.25 -7.77 -14.64
C LEU A 37 10.26 -8.87 -15.03
N PRO A 38 10.13 -9.94 -14.22
CA PRO A 38 9.15 -10.98 -14.50
C PRO A 38 7.73 -10.42 -14.41
N ARG A 39 6.83 -10.95 -15.24
CA ARG A 39 5.40 -10.61 -15.19
C ARG A 39 4.79 -11.25 -13.94
N PHE A 40 4.50 -10.42 -12.94
CA PHE A 40 3.78 -10.86 -11.75
C PHE A 40 2.28 -10.99 -12.05
N SER A 41 1.58 -11.80 -11.26
CA SER A 41 0.14 -12.01 -11.44
C SER A 41 -0.65 -10.70 -11.24
N VAL A 42 -1.67 -10.48 -12.08
CA VAL A 42 -2.52 -9.26 -12.05
C VAL A 42 -3.28 -9.10 -10.73
N LYS A 43 -3.30 -10.14 -9.88
CA LYS A 43 -3.97 -10.13 -8.58
C LYS A 43 -3.45 -9.04 -7.64
N PHE A 44 -2.14 -8.78 -7.66
CA PHE A 44 -1.55 -7.73 -6.84
C PHE A 44 -2.02 -6.34 -7.26
N TYR A 45 -2.33 -6.13 -8.54
CA TYR A 45 -2.87 -4.87 -9.05
C TYR A 45 -4.28 -4.59 -8.52
N LEU A 46 -5.16 -5.59 -8.48
CA LEU A 46 -6.53 -5.43 -7.97
C LEU A 46 -6.53 -5.01 -6.49
N VAL A 47 -5.65 -5.61 -5.68
CA VAL A 47 -5.50 -5.27 -4.27
C VAL A 47 -4.95 -3.85 -4.12
N ALA A 48 -3.93 -3.47 -4.91
CA ALA A 48 -3.37 -2.11 -4.87
C ALA A 48 -4.40 -1.04 -5.27
N MET A 49 -5.18 -1.29 -6.32
CA MET A 49 -6.24 -0.38 -6.75
C MET A 49 -7.32 -0.22 -5.68
N LEU A 50 -7.69 -1.32 -5.01
CA LEU A 50 -8.63 -1.27 -3.89
C LEU A 50 -8.07 -0.48 -2.70
N PHE A 51 -6.79 -0.67 -2.37
CA PHE A 51 -6.12 0.10 -1.33
C PHE A 51 -6.13 1.60 -1.63
N ILE A 52 -5.85 2.00 -2.88
CA ILE A 52 -5.91 3.41 -3.29
C ILE A 52 -7.31 4.00 -3.09
N LEU A 53 -8.36 3.26 -3.44
CA LEU A 53 -9.75 3.71 -3.25
C LEU A 53 -10.09 3.90 -1.77
N PHE A 54 -9.67 2.97 -0.90
CA PHE A 54 -9.87 3.09 0.54
C PHE A 54 -9.06 4.22 1.17
N ASP A 55 -7.83 4.45 0.71
CA ASP A 55 -7.00 5.56 1.19
C ASP A 55 -7.65 6.91 0.83
N LEU A 56 -8.19 7.02 -0.39
CA LEU A 56 -8.95 8.20 -0.80
C LEU A 56 -10.20 8.42 0.06
N GLU A 57 -10.93 7.36 0.41
CA GLU A 57 -12.08 7.45 1.34
C GLU A 57 -11.67 8.11 2.66
N ILE A 58 -10.57 7.64 3.25
CA ILE A 58 -10.04 8.13 4.52
C ILE A 58 -9.58 9.60 4.41
N VAL A 59 -8.94 9.97 3.29
CA VAL A 59 -8.52 11.36 3.01
C VAL A 59 -9.72 12.31 3.04
N PHE A 60 -10.89 11.91 2.56
CA PHE A 60 -12.11 12.72 2.66
C PHE A 60 -12.77 12.65 4.05
N MET A 61 -12.66 11.51 4.73
CA MET A 61 -13.20 11.35 6.08
C MET A 61 -12.49 12.20 7.13
N TYR A 62 -11.17 12.40 7.02
CA TYR A 62 -10.40 13.14 8.03
C TYR A 62 -10.86 14.59 8.20
N PRO A 63 -10.90 15.44 7.15
CA PRO A 63 -11.35 16.82 7.29
C PRO A 63 -12.78 16.90 7.80
N TRP A 64 -13.67 16.02 7.30
CA TRP A 64 -15.05 15.94 7.76
C TRP A 64 -15.14 15.63 9.26
N ALA A 65 -14.35 14.65 9.74
CA ALA A 65 -14.32 14.26 11.15
C ALA A 65 -13.80 15.38 12.05
N VAL A 66 -12.82 16.15 11.59
CA VAL A 66 -12.27 17.29 12.32
C VAL A 66 -13.30 18.40 12.50
N VAL A 67 -14.07 18.74 11.46
CA VAL A 67 -15.06 19.83 11.52
C VAL A 67 -16.44 19.40 12.01
N TYR A 68 -16.69 18.09 12.14
CA TYR A 68 -18.01 17.52 12.42
C TYR A 68 -18.72 18.16 13.62
N ARG A 69 -18.00 18.43 14.71
CA ARG A 69 -18.58 19.00 15.95
C ARG A 69 -19.17 20.39 15.78
N ASP A 70 -18.58 21.21 14.90
CA ASP A 70 -19.07 22.57 14.64
C ASP A 70 -20.06 22.59 13.48
N ALA A 71 -19.83 21.72 12.50
CA ALA A 71 -20.67 21.59 11.33
C ALA A 71 -22.06 21.03 11.68
N ILE A 72 -22.17 20.07 12.61
CA ILE A 72 -23.46 19.46 12.99
C ILE A 72 -24.42 20.47 13.65
N LYS A 73 -23.89 21.53 14.28
CA LYS A 73 -24.71 22.61 14.85
C LYS A 73 -25.44 23.41 13.78
N GLN A 74 -24.92 23.42 12.56
CA GLN A 74 -25.49 24.13 11.41
C GLN A 74 -26.54 23.29 10.67
N GLY A 75 -26.53 21.97 10.86
CA GLY A 75 -27.57 21.07 10.35
C GLY A 75 -27.10 19.62 10.17
N SER A 76 -28.06 18.69 10.17
CA SER A 76 -27.80 17.24 10.02
C SER A 76 -27.40 16.81 8.59
N ILE A 77 -27.37 17.73 7.63
CA ILE A 77 -27.00 17.43 6.22
C ILE A 77 -25.57 16.90 6.13
N ILE A 78 -24.67 17.40 6.97
CA ILE A 78 -23.26 16.97 7.01
C ILE A 78 -23.12 15.50 7.45
N PHE A 79 -24.03 15.00 8.27
CA PHE A 79 -24.07 13.59 8.63
C PHE A 79 -24.54 12.72 7.45
N TRP A 80 -25.66 13.11 6.81
CA TRP A 80 -26.24 12.35 5.70
C TRP A 80 -25.34 12.32 4.46
N SER A 81 -24.61 13.41 4.19
CA SER A 81 -23.64 13.47 3.09
C SER A 81 -22.45 12.51 3.28
N MET A 82 -21.93 12.38 4.50
CA MET A 82 -20.88 11.40 4.78
C MET A 82 -21.43 9.96 4.78
N LEU A 83 -22.63 9.75 5.31
CA LEU A 83 -23.25 8.42 5.31
C LEU A 83 -23.49 7.91 3.88
N SER A 84 -23.96 8.76 2.96
CA SER A 84 -24.17 8.39 1.57
C SER A 84 -22.84 8.11 0.86
N PHE A 85 -21.80 8.91 1.13
CA PHE A 85 -20.45 8.70 0.60
C PHE A 85 -19.87 7.33 0.99
N ILE A 86 -19.89 6.99 2.28
CA ILE A 86 -19.43 5.68 2.78
C ILE A 86 -20.25 4.54 2.17
N THR A 87 -21.57 4.70 2.10
CA THR A 87 -22.45 3.64 1.58
C THR A 87 -22.14 3.30 0.12
N ILE A 88 -21.92 4.31 -0.73
CA ILE A 88 -21.62 4.10 -2.16
C ILE A 88 -20.30 3.33 -2.34
N LEU A 89 -19.27 3.70 -1.60
CA LEU A 89 -17.96 3.03 -1.65
C LEU A 89 -18.03 1.60 -1.06
N MET A 90 -18.79 1.42 0.02
CA MET A 90 -19.01 0.11 0.63
C MET A 90 -19.67 -0.88 -0.34
N VAL A 91 -20.62 -0.42 -1.17
CA VAL A 91 -21.22 -1.26 -2.23
C VAL A 91 -20.16 -1.69 -3.24
N GLY A 92 -19.26 -0.79 -3.66
CA GLY A 92 -18.14 -1.10 -4.54
C GLY A 92 -17.19 -2.14 -3.93
N TYR A 93 -16.88 -2.02 -2.64
CA TYR A 93 -16.05 -2.99 -1.92
C TYR A 93 -16.70 -4.37 -1.85
N VAL A 94 -17.97 -4.45 -1.47
CA VAL A 94 -18.71 -5.72 -1.40
C VAL A 94 -18.76 -6.40 -2.78
N TYR A 95 -18.92 -5.62 -3.86
CA TYR A 95 -18.86 -6.15 -5.21
C TYR A 95 -17.48 -6.74 -5.54
N ALA A 96 -16.39 -6.04 -5.20
CA ALA A 96 -15.03 -6.51 -5.41
C ALA A 96 -14.74 -7.81 -4.64
N LEU A 97 -15.23 -7.92 -3.40
CA LEU A 97 -15.14 -9.14 -2.60
C LEU A 97 -15.88 -10.31 -3.26
N LYS A 98 -17.12 -10.10 -3.71
CA LYS A 98 -17.90 -11.13 -4.41
C LYS A 98 -17.23 -11.61 -5.70
N LYS A 99 -16.50 -10.73 -6.39
CA LYS A 99 -15.74 -11.06 -7.61
C LYS A 99 -14.43 -11.80 -7.33
N GLY A 100 -14.08 -12.03 -6.06
CA GLY A 100 -12.86 -12.75 -5.69
C GLY A 100 -11.59 -11.92 -5.86
N ALA A 101 -11.67 -10.59 -5.78
CA ALA A 101 -10.49 -9.72 -5.86
C ALA A 101 -9.42 -10.03 -4.80
N LEU A 102 -9.81 -10.67 -3.69
CA LEU A 102 -8.93 -11.08 -2.59
C LEU A 102 -8.62 -12.59 -2.58
N ASP A 103 -8.95 -13.35 -3.63
CA ASP A 103 -8.65 -14.78 -3.68
C ASP A 103 -7.25 -15.06 -4.28
N PHE A 104 -6.31 -15.34 -3.38
CA PHE A 104 -4.91 -15.63 -3.71
C PHE A 104 -4.65 -17.12 -4.00
N ARG A 105 -5.64 -18.01 -3.82
CA ARG A 105 -5.42 -19.47 -3.87
C ARG A 105 -5.58 -20.09 -5.26
N LYS A 106 -6.05 -19.34 -6.25
CA LYS A 106 -6.17 -19.78 -7.65
C LYS A 106 -5.02 -19.33 -8.53
#